data_AF-A0A2T2VEP1-F1
#
_entry.id   AF-A0A2T2VEP1-F1
#
_cell.length_a   1.000
_cell.length_b   1.000
_cell.length_c   1.000
_cell.angle_alpha   90.00
_cell.angle_beta   90.00
_cell.angle_gamma   90.00
#
_symmetry.space_group_name_H-M   'P 1'
#
loop_
_entity.id
_entity.type
_entity.pdbx_description
1 polymer ?
#
loop_
_entity_poly.entity_id
_entity_poly.type
_entity_poly.pdbx_seq_one_letter_code
_entity_poly.pdbx_strand_id
1 'polypeptide(L)'
;GIFILIGFIIQLALEQLSMGVEHGHVHLQSPFSGPLITSIMIGLSIHAFLDGLPLGGHFPEAGAQQGFLYGVALHKVPVAFVFVTMLANSTLTKRTIVLLLILFASISPIAAFITHSSGLTEAEWAVSFQNIVIAIVVGSFFHVSTTIIFETSTKHHSFNRQKIFAIFAGVIIALLTYKIH
;
A
#
# COMPACT_ATOMS: atom_id res chain seq x y z
N GLY A 1 14.80 -3.48 -11.90
CA GLY A 1 15.60 -2.26 -11.66
C GLY A 1 14.80 -1.01 -11.94
N ILE A 2 14.75 -0.55 -13.20
CA ILE A 2 14.08 0.71 -13.57
C ILE A 2 12.60 0.77 -13.17
N PHE A 3 11.83 -0.30 -13.35
CA PHE A 3 10.41 -0.35 -12.96
C PHE A 3 10.18 -0.28 -11.44
N ILE A 4 11.13 -0.79 -10.65
CA ILE A 4 11.11 -0.65 -9.18
C ILE A 4 11.32 0.81 -8.80
N LEU A 5 12.29 1.49 -9.44
CA LEU A 5 12.51 2.92 -9.23
C LEU A 5 11.29 3.75 -9.65
N ILE A 6 10.63 3.41 -10.76
CA ILE A 6 9.39 4.04 -11.20
C ILE A 6 8.31 3.89 -10.14
N GLY A 7 8.12 2.67 -9.62
CA GLY A 7 7.15 2.43 -8.54
C GLY A 7 7.44 3.21 -7.26
N PHE A 8 8.71 3.30 -6.88
CA PHE A 8 9.15 4.13 -5.76
C PHE A 8 8.78 5.61 -5.98
N ILE A 9 9.06 6.16 -7.16
CA ILE A 9 8.75 7.57 -7.49
C ILE A 9 7.24 7.82 -7.56
N ILE A 10 6.48 6.88 -8.12
CA ILE A 10 5.01 6.96 -8.14
C ILE A 10 4.49 7.02 -6.71
N GLN A 11 4.96 6.14 -5.83
CA GLN A 11 4.51 6.13 -4.44
C GLN A 11 4.91 7.42 -3.70
N LEU A 12 6.13 7.92 -3.93
CA LEU A 12 6.56 9.21 -3.40
C LEU A 12 5.61 10.35 -3.86
N ALA A 13 5.20 10.36 -5.13
CA ALA A 13 4.29 11.37 -5.64
C ALA A 13 2.87 11.24 -5.04
N LEU A 14 2.36 10.01 -4.91
CA LEU A 14 1.06 9.74 -4.27
C LEU A 14 1.07 10.13 -2.79
N GLU A 15 2.19 9.93 -2.10
CA GLU A 15 2.36 10.37 -0.72
C GLU A 15 2.22 11.89 -0.59
N GLN A 16 2.85 12.67 -1.48
CA GLN A 16 2.70 14.13 -1.50
C GLN A 16 1.25 14.56 -1.75
N LEU A 17 0.51 13.85 -2.62
CA LEU A 17 -0.92 14.10 -2.85
C LEU A 17 -1.77 13.77 -1.61
N SER A 18 -1.37 12.76 -0.85
CA SER A 18 -2.00 12.40 0.42
C SER A 18 -1.49 13.22 1.60
N MET A 19 -0.59 14.19 1.41
CA MET A 19 0.05 14.98 2.48
C MET A 19 0.79 14.12 3.53
N GLY A 20 1.32 12.94 3.16
CA GLY A 20 2.00 12.05 4.10
C GLY A 20 1.07 11.46 5.17
N VAL A 21 -0.24 11.41 4.90
CA VAL A 21 -1.25 10.89 5.82
C VAL A 21 -0.92 9.51 6.33
N GLU A 22 -0.35 8.65 5.49
CA GLU A 22 0.10 7.30 5.80
C GLU A 22 1.04 7.24 7.02
N HIS A 23 1.69 8.35 7.36
CA HIS A 23 2.66 8.49 8.43
C HIS A 23 2.15 9.28 9.67
N GLY A 24 0.90 9.76 9.66
CA GLY A 24 0.24 10.32 10.85
C GLY A 24 0.65 11.74 11.26
N HIS A 25 1.40 12.46 10.42
CA HIS A 25 1.88 13.82 10.68
C HIS A 25 0.85 14.93 10.40
N VAL A 26 -0.40 14.75 10.82
CA VAL A 26 -1.40 15.83 10.71
C VAL A 26 -1.58 16.53 12.05
N HIS A 27 -1.25 17.82 12.10
CA HIS A 27 -1.60 18.69 13.22
C HIS A 27 -3.14 18.78 13.37
N LEU A 28 -3.67 18.10 14.38
CA LEU A 28 -5.08 17.96 14.77
C LEU A 28 -5.79 19.27 15.21
N GLN A 29 -5.37 20.45 14.74
CA GLN A 29 -5.93 21.73 15.21
C GLN A 29 -7.11 22.25 14.38
N SER A 30 -7.44 21.63 13.24
CA SER A 30 -8.61 21.98 12.43
C SER A 30 -9.25 20.71 11.84
N PRO A 31 -10.60 20.63 11.74
CA PRO A 31 -11.23 19.54 11.03
C PRO A 31 -10.76 19.49 9.58
N PHE A 32 -10.59 18.28 9.04
CA PHE A 32 -10.16 18.07 7.66
C PHE A 32 -11.17 18.64 6.68
N SER A 33 -10.69 19.48 5.75
CA SER A 33 -11.53 20.08 4.71
C SER A 33 -11.86 19.07 3.60
N GLY A 34 -13.01 19.25 2.96
CA GLY A 34 -13.45 18.41 1.83
C GLY A 34 -12.40 18.26 0.72
N PRO A 35 -11.74 19.33 0.24
CA PRO A 35 -10.71 19.23 -0.79
C PRO A 35 -9.50 18.37 -0.40
N LEU A 36 -9.07 18.46 0.87
CA LEU A 36 -7.97 17.65 1.39
C LEU A 36 -8.32 16.16 1.40
N ILE A 37 -9.54 15.81 1.85
CA ILE A 37 -10.04 14.44 1.84
C ILE A 37 -10.14 13.88 0.42
N THR A 38 -10.55 14.71 -0.55
CA THR A 38 -10.57 14.31 -1.97
C THR A 38 -9.16 14.02 -2.49
N SER A 39 -8.17 14.85 -2.17
CA SER A 39 -6.78 14.61 -2.58
C SER A 39 -6.24 13.30 -1.99
N ILE A 40 -6.49 13.06 -0.71
CA ILE A 40 -6.12 11.82 -0.01
C ILE A 40 -6.83 10.63 -0.65
N MET A 41 -8.14 10.74 -0.93
CA MET A 41 -8.92 9.69 -1.58
C MET A 41 -8.32 9.33 -2.94
N ILE A 42 -7.94 10.31 -3.75
CA ILE A 42 -7.33 10.07 -5.07
C ILE A 42 -5.98 9.37 -4.92
N GLY A 43 -5.10 9.87 -4.04
CA GLY A 43 -3.78 9.28 -3.79
C GLY A 43 -3.88 7.82 -3.32
N LEU A 44 -4.68 7.59 -2.26
CA LEU A 44 -4.93 6.27 -1.71
C LEU A 44 -5.63 5.33 -2.70
N SER A 45 -6.51 5.85 -3.55
CA SER A 45 -7.18 5.07 -4.59
C SER A 45 -6.20 4.56 -5.63
N ILE A 46 -5.30 5.42 -6.12
CA ILE A 46 -4.29 5.01 -7.11
C ILE A 46 -3.32 4.01 -6.48
N HIS A 47 -2.88 4.27 -5.24
CA HIS A 47 -2.03 3.35 -4.49
C HIS A 47 -2.67 1.96 -4.32
N ALA A 48 -3.91 1.91 -3.79
CA ALA A 48 -4.65 0.68 -3.58
C ALA A 48 -4.99 -0.05 -4.88
N PHE A 49 -5.12 0.67 -5.99
CA PHE A 49 -5.30 0.08 -7.32
C PHE A 49 -4.04 -0.62 -7.78
N LEU A 50 -2.88 0.05 -7.71
CA LEU A 50 -1.58 -0.52 -8.10
C LEU A 50 -1.28 -1.80 -7.32
N ASP A 51 -1.48 -1.78 -6.00
CA ASP A 51 -1.26 -2.95 -5.14
C ASP A 51 -2.25 -4.10 -5.41
N GLY A 52 -3.43 -3.77 -5.94
CA GLY A 52 -4.46 -4.76 -6.29
C GLY A 52 -4.20 -5.46 -7.63
N LEU A 53 -3.47 -4.84 -8.56
CA LEU A 53 -3.24 -5.41 -9.89
C LEU A 53 -2.50 -6.76 -9.85
N PRO A 54 -1.41 -6.96 -9.08
CA PRO A 54 -0.74 -8.26 -9.01
C PRO A 54 -1.62 -9.38 -8.45
N LEU A 55 -2.62 -9.08 -7.60
CA LEU A 55 -3.45 -10.09 -6.94
C LEU A 55 -4.30 -10.90 -7.93
N GLY A 56 -4.64 -10.31 -9.08
CA GLY A 56 -5.37 -10.98 -10.15
C GLY A 56 -4.51 -11.69 -11.19
N GLY A 57 -3.18 -11.65 -11.05
CA GLY A 57 -2.25 -12.27 -11.99
C GLY A 57 -1.73 -13.64 -11.54
N HIS A 58 -0.92 -14.29 -12.37
CA HIS A 58 -0.27 -15.57 -12.07
C HIS A 58 1.13 -15.39 -11.51
N PHE A 59 1.39 -15.93 -10.32
CA PHE A 59 2.73 -15.98 -9.77
C PHE A 59 3.43 -17.28 -10.23
N PRO A 60 4.70 -17.22 -10.68
CA PRO A 60 5.41 -18.42 -11.17
C PRO A 60 5.61 -19.50 -10.10
N GLU A 61 5.76 -19.07 -8.84
CA GLU A 61 6.06 -19.94 -7.71
C GLU A 61 4.79 -20.30 -6.95
N ALA A 62 4.63 -21.59 -6.62
CA ALA A 62 3.54 -22.07 -5.79
C ALA A 62 3.56 -21.38 -4.41
N GLY A 63 2.40 -20.89 -3.93
CA GLY A 63 2.29 -20.19 -2.64
C GLY A 63 2.71 -18.72 -2.64
N ALA A 64 3.44 -18.22 -3.65
CA ALA A 64 3.87 -16.81 -3.70
C ALA A 64 2.69 -15.83 -3.76
N GLN A 65 1.62 -16.19 -4.48
CA GLN A 65 0.39 -15.38 -4.54
C GLN A 65 -0.27 -15.24 -3.17
N GLN A 66 -0.30 -16.31 -2.37
CA GLN A 66 -0.90 -16.30 -1.03
C GLN A 66 -0.07 -15.45 -0.07
N GLY A 67 1.26 -15.61 -0.09
CA GLY A 67 2.17 -14.77 0.69
C GLY A 67 2.03 -13.29 0.34
N PHE A 68 1.97 -12.96 -0.96
CA PHE A 68 1.75 -11.60 -1.43
C PHE A 68 0.37 -11.06 -0.99
N LEU A 69 -0.70 -11.85 -1.11
CA LEU A 69 -2.04 -11.48 -0.64
C LEU A 69 -2.05 -11.16 0.86
N TYR A 70 -1.42 -12.00 1.70
CA TYR A 70 -1.33 -11.74 3.13
C TYR A 70 -0.51 -10.50 3.44
N GLY A 71 0.62 -10.31 2.75
CA GLY A 71 1.41 -9.07 2.87
C GLY A 71 0.59 -7.83 2.51
N VAL A 72 -0.21 -7.93 1.44
CA VAL A 72 -1.10 -6.85 1.00
C VAL A 72 -2.20 -6.56 2.02
N ALA A 73 -2.86 -7.60 2.50
CA ALA A 73 -3.93 -7.47 3.49
C ALA A 73 -3.42 -6.85 4.80
N LEU A 74 -2.23 -7.27 5.26
CA LEU A 74 -1.65 -6.78 6.51
C LEU A 74 -1.25 -5.30 6.42
N HIS A 75 -0.64 -4.83 5.31
CA HIS A 75 -0.27 -3.41 5.20
C HIS A 75 -1.49 -2.49 5.05
N LYS A 76 -2.63 -3.00 4.56
CA LYS A 76 -3.85 -2.21 4.43
C LYS A 76 -4.50 -1.87 5.75
N VAL A 77 -4.25 -2.66 6.81
CA VAL A 77 -4.80 -2.41 8.13
C VAL A 77 -4.31 -1.06 8.70
N PRO A 78 -2.99 -0.76 8.75
CA PRO A 78 -2.49 0.57 9.11
C PRO A 78 -3.10 1.71 8.27
N VAL A 79 -3.09 1.58 6.95
CA VAL A 79 -3.58 2.63 6.03
C VAL A 79 -5.07 2.89 6.25
N ALA A 80 -5.88 1.83 6.37
CA ALA A 80 -7.31 1.94 6.63
C ALA A 80 -7.60 2.55 8.00
N PHE A 81 -6.82 2.19 9.03
CA PHE A 81 -6.96 2.78 10.37
C PHE A 81 -6.75 4.29 10.34
N VAL A 82 -5.64 4.74 9.74
CA VAL A 82 -5.35 6.16 9.57
C VAL A 82 -6.48 6.84 8.80
N PHE A 83 -6.89 6.29 7.67
CA PHE A 83 -7.92 6.88 6.82
C PHE A 83 -9.27 7.02 7.53
N VAL A 84 -9.70 6.01 8.29
CA VAL A 84 -10.91 6.06 9.12
C VAL A 84 -10.80 7.16 10.18
N THR A 85 -9.67 7.27 10.89
CA THR A 85 -9.49 8.30 11.93
C THR A 85 -9.53 9.71 11.36
N MET A 86 -9.04 9.92 10.14
CA MET A 86 -9.15 11.21 9.46
C MET A 86 -10.58 11.55 9.06
N LEU A 87 -11.28 10.59 8.44
CA LEU A 87 -12.68 10.77 8.06
C LEU A 87 -13.56 11.05 9.29
N ALA A 88 -13.30 10.38 10.41
CA ALA A 88 -14.01 10.62 11.67
C ALA A 88 -13.77 12.02 12.25
N ASN A 89 -12.61 12.64 11.98
CA ASN A 89 -12.26 14.00 12.37
C ASN A 89 -12.56 15.05 11.28
N SER A 90 -13.37 14.69 10.27
CA SER A 90 -13.80 15.60 9.22
C SER A 90 -15.19 16.19 9.49
N THR A 91 -15.58 17.20 8.71
CA THR A 91 -16.93 17.75 8.71
C THR A 91 -17.94 16.93 7.87
N LEU A 92 -17.53 15.76 7.35
CA LEU A 92 -18.37 14.94 6.49
C LEU A 92 -19.46 14.20 7.27
N THR A 93 -20.56 13.91 6.59
CA THR A 93 -21.64 13.11 7.19
C THR A 93 -21.23 11.65 7.36
N LYS A 94 -21.77 10.96 8.36
CA LYS A 94 -21.54 9.51 8.58
C LYS A 94 -21.82 8.68 7.33
N ARG A 95 -22.86 9.04 6.55
CA ARG A 95 -23.19 8.36 5.28
C ARG A 95 -22.06 8.51 4.26
N THR A 96 -21.54 9.73 4.09
CA THR A 96 -20.41 10.01 3.19
C THR A 96 -19.17 9.22 3.62
N ILE A 97 -18.84 9.19 4.91
CA ILE A 97 -17.71 8.45 5.44
C ILE A 97 -17.81 6.96 5.07
N VAL A 98 -18.96 6.34 5.32
CA VAL A 98 -19.18 4.92 4.98
C VAL A 98 -19.06 4.67 3.48
N LEU A 99 -19.60 5.55 2.63
CA LEU A 99 -19.48 5.44 1.17
C LEU A 99 -18.02 5.53 0.71
N LEU A 100 -17.23 6.45 1.26
CA LEU A 100 -15.81 6.58 0.94
C LEU A 100 -15.01 5.36 1.37
N LEU A 101 -15.33 4.75 2.52
CA LEU A 101 -14.68 3.53 2.99
C LEU A 101 -15.01 2.32 2.12
N ILE A 102 -16.27 2.18 1.71
CA ILE A 102 -16.70 1.11 0.79
C ILE A 102 -15.98 1.27 -0.56
N LEU A 103 -15.94 2.51 -1.08
CA LEU A 103 -15.22 2.81 -2.31
C LEU A 103 -13.75 2.40 -2.19
N PHE A 104 -13.05 2.89 -1.16
CA PHE A 104 -11.65 2.56 -0.92
C PHE A 104 -11.40 1.05 -0.79
N ALA A 105 -12.23 0.34 -0.01
CA ALA A 105 -12.11 -1.11 0.17
C ALA A 105 -12.34 -1.90 -1.14
N SER A 106 -13.17 -1.38 -2.04
CA SER A 106 -13.50 -2.03 -3.32
C SER A 106 -12.41 -1.90 -4.39
N ILE A 107 -11.50 -0.92 -4.27
CA ILE A 107 -10.54 -0.61 -5.33
C ILE A 107 -9.59 -1.77 -5.63
N SER A 108 -9.02 -2.41 -4.61
CA SER A 108 -8.07 -3.50 -4.84
C SER A 108 -8.74 -4.78 -5.34
N PRO A 109 -9.92 -5.20 -4.83
CA PRO A 109 -10.71 -6.25 -5.47
C PRO A 109 -11.04 -5.95 -6.93
N ILE A 110 -11.40 -4.71 -7.26
CA ILE A 110 -11.68 -4.30 -8.65
C ILE A 110 -10.42 -4.40 -9.51
N ALA A 111 -9.27 -3.93 -9.02
CA ALA A 111 -8.00 -4.04 -9.73
C ALA A 111 -7.62 -5.52 -10.00
N ALA A 112 -7.75 -6.37 -8.98
CA ALA A 112 -7.51 -7.80 -9.11
C ALA A 112 -8.47 -8.45 -10.13
N PHE A 113 -9.76 -8.10 -10.08
CA PHE A 113 -10.75 -8.59 -11.02
C PHE A 113 -10.45 -8.14 -12.45
N ILE A 114 -10.04 -6.88 -12.66
CA ILE A 114 -9.63 -6.38 -13.97
C ILE A 114 -8.44 -7.18 -14.50
N THR A 115 -7.39 -7.39 -13.69
CA THR A 115 -6.23 -8.18 -14.12
C THR A 115 -6.62 -9.61 -14.47
N HIS A 116 -7.48 -10.24 -13.67
CA HIS A 116 -7.91 -11.61 -13.93
C HIS A 116 -8.80 -11.74 -15.18
N SER A 117 -9.74 -10.82 -15.37
CA SER A 117 -10.76 -10.89 -16.44
C SER A 117 -10.29 -10.40 -17.81
N SER A 118 -9.25 -9.58 -17.85
CA SER A 118 -8.74 -8.96 -19.09
C SER A 118 -7.92 -9.90 -19.98
N GLY A 119 -7.75 -11.18 -19.59
CA GLY A 119 -6.90 -12.12 -20.32
C GLY A 119 -5.41 -11.75 -20.27
N LEU A 120 -5.04 -10.79 -19.40
CA LEU A 120 -3.68 -10.36 -19.07
C LEU A 120 -2.82 -11.47 -18.48
N THR A 121 -3.33 -12.70 -18.40
CA THR A 121 -2.67 -13.89 -17.87
C THR A 121 -2.38 -14.95 -18.93
N GLU A 122 -3.02 -14.90 -20.10
CA GLU A 122 -3.00 -16.00 -21.10
C GLU A 122 -2.08 -15.72 -22.31
N ALA A 123 -1.78 -14.44 -22.59
CA ALA A 123 -0.97 -14.05 -23.75
C ALA A 123 0.54 -14.03 -23.43
N GLU A 124 1.45 -14.27 -24.38
CA GLU A 124 2.91 -14.25 -24.10
C GLU A 124 3.42 -12.92 -23.50
N TRP A 125 2.76 -11.80 -23.84
CA TRP A 125 3.08 -10.47 -23.28
C TRP A 125 2.54 -10.27 -21.85
N ALA A 126 1.63 -11.13 -21.37
CA ALA A 126 1.07 -11.16 -20.02
C ALA A 126 2.15 -11.23 -18.95
N VAL A 127 3.10 -12.16 -19.13
CA VAL A 127 4.19 -12.40 -18.18
C VAL A 127 5.07 -11.16 -18.06
N SER A 128 5.33 -10.50 -19.18
CA SER A 128 6.12 -9.26 -19.21
C SER A 128 5.39 -8.11 -18.52
N PHE A 129 4.10 -7.94 -18.81
CA PHE A 129 3.26 -6.92 -18.16
C PHE A 129 3.18 -7.15 -16.65
N GLN A 130 2.90 -8.38 -16.22
CA GLN A 130 2.76 -8.71 -14.81
C GLN A 130 4.08 -8.52 -14.04
N ASN A 131 5.22 -8.89 -14.62
CA ASN A 131 6.53 -8.64 -14.04
C ASN A 131 6.82 -7.13 -13.87
N ILE A 132 6.38 -6.30 -14.82
CA ILE A 132 6.49 -4.84 -14.72
C ILE A 132 5.63 -4.32 -13.58
N VAL A 133 4.36 -4.75 -13.49
CA VAL A 133 3.44 -4.33 -12.42
C VAL A 133 3.95 -4.77 -11.05
N ILE A 134 4.39 -6.02 -10.90
CA ILE A 134 4.99 -6.51 -9.65
C ILE A 134 6.22 -5.67 -9.30
N ALA A 135 7.10 -5.37 -10.26
CA ALA A 135 8.26 -4.53 -10.01
C ALA A 135 7.88 -3.12 -9.53
N ILE A 136 6.84 -2.51 -10.10
CA ILE A 136 6.30 -1.22 -9.66
C ILE A 136 5.78 -1.32 -8.21
N VAL A 137 5.00 -2.35 -7.89
CA VAL A 137 4.44 -2.54 -6.53
C VAL A 137 5.53 -2.81 -5.50
N VAL A 138 6.57 -3.59 -5.86
CA VAL A 138 7.75 -3.78 -5.01
C VAL A 138 8.46 -2.44 -4.75
N GLY A 139 8.54 -1.57 -5.76
CA GLY A 139 9.05 -0.20 -5.60
C GLY A 139 8.24 0.64 -4.61
N SER A 140 6.91 0.55 -4.69
CA SER A 140 5.98 1.19 -3.75
C SER A 140 6.21 0.71 -2.31
N PHE A 141 6.33 -0.61 -2.10
CA PHE A 141 6.63 -1.16 -0.77
C PHE A 141 7.99 -0.76 -0.23
N PHE A 142 9.00 -0.64 -1.09
CA PHE A 142 10.29 -0.11 -0.66
C PHE A 142 10.18 1.33 -0.19
N HIS A 143 9.45 2.19 -0.92
CA HIS A 143 9.18 3.56 -0.48
C HIS A 143 8.53 3.58 0.90
N VAL A 144 7.37 2.94 1.06
CA VAL A 144 6.62 2.89 2.33
C VAL A 144 7.50 2.35 3.48
N SER A 145 8.25 1.26 3.23
CA SER A 145 9.14 0.68 4.24
C SER A 145 10.27 1.63 4.65
N THR A 146 10.89 2.31 3.69
CA THR A 146 11.96 3.26 3.97
C THR A 146 11.46 4.49 4.71
N THR A 147 10.31 5.06 4.31
CA THR A 147 9.73 6.22 4.97
C THR A 147 9.37 5.89 6.43
N ILE A 148 8.67 4.78 6.70
CA ILE A 148 8.34 4.36 8.06
C ILE A 148 9.60 4.21 8.95
N ILE A 149 10.66 3.59 8.42
CA ILE A 149 11.90 3.33 9.19
C ILE A 149 12.67 4.63 9.47
N PHE A 150 12.79 5.52 8.48
CA PHE A 150 13.63 6.72 8.57
C PHE A 150 12.90 7.94 9.16
N GLU A 151 11.61 8.12 8.90
CA GLU A 151 10.82 9.23 9.43
C GLU A 151 10.62 9.10 10.94
N THR A 152 10.36 7.89 11.44
CA THR A 152 10.29 7.61 12.89
C THR A 152 11.64 7.73 13.60
N SER A 153 12.74 8.05 12.91
CA SER A 153 14.10 8.15 13.48
C SER A 153 14.53 9.61 13.76
N THR A 154 13.66 10.58 13.51
CA THR A 154 13.95 12.02 13.67
C THR A 154 13.83 12.54 15.11
N LYS A 155 13.18 11.81 16.02
CA LYS A 155 13.18 12.13 17.47
C LYS A 155 14.22 11.30 18.22
N HIS A 156 15.38 11.91 18.44
CA HIS A 156 16.52 11.47 19.26
C HIS A 156 17.43 10.35 18.70
N HIS A 157 18.70 10.73 18.52
CA HIS A 157 19.86 9.92 18.16
C HIS A 157 20.07 8.69 19.04
N SER A 158 19.39 7.59 18.72
CA SER A 158 19.96 6.26 18.85
C SER A 158 19.40 5.38 17.73
N PHE A 159 20.27 4.63 17.07
CA PHE A 159 19.87 3.50 16.24
C PHE A 159 19.00 2.59 17.10
N ASN A 160 17.68 2.66 16.96
CA ASN A 160 16.77 1.98 17.87
C ASN A 160 16.87 0.46 17.62
N ARG A 161 17.57 -0.24 18.52
CA ARG A 161 17.76 -1.70 18.47
C ARG A 161 16.43 -2.46 18.35
N GLN A 162 15.33 -1.89 18.86
CA GLN A 162 13.99 -2.46 18.72
C GLN A 162 13.51 -2.46 17.27
N LYS A 163 13.85 -1.44 16.46
CA LYS A 163 13.52 -1.39 15.02
C LYS A 163 14.30 -2.46 14.25
N ILE A 164 15.59 -2.58 14.52
CA ILE A 164 16.43 -3.63 13.93
C ILE A 164 15.88 -5.01 14.30
N PHE A 165 15.53 -5.23 15.57
CA PHE A 165 14.93 -6.48 16.02
C PHE A 165 13.59 -6.76 15.30
N ALA A 166 12.72 -5.76 15.14
CA ALA A 166 11.46 -5.92 14.41
C ALA A 166 11.69 -6.29 12.93
N ILE A 167 12.70 -5.69 12.27
CA ILE A 167 13.09 -6.06 10.90
C ILE A 167 13.56 -7.52 10.86
N PHE A 168 14.47 -7.92 11.75
CA PHE A 168 14.95 -9.30 11.81
C PHE A 168 13.84 -10.30 12.14
N ALA A 169 12.93 -9.97 13.06
CA ALA A 169 11.78 -10.80 13.37
C ALA A 169 10.86 -10.98 12.15
N GLY A 170 10.59 -9.89 11.41
CA GLY A 170 9.83 -9.94 10.16
C GLY A 170 10.49 -10.82 9.10
N VAL A 171 11.83 -10.71 8.93
CA VAL A 171 12.60 -11.56 8.02
C VAL A 171 12.54 -13.03 8.44
N ILE A 172 12.67 -13.34 9.73
CA ILE A 172 12.57 -14.71 10.24
C ILE A 172 11.18 -15.29 9.98
N ILE A 173 10.12 -14.53 10.28
CA ILE A 173 8.73 -14.97 10.01
C ILE A 173 8.53 -15.23 8.51
N ALA A 174 9.02 -14.34 7.64
CA ALA A 174 8.93 -14.52 6.20
C ALA A 174 9.67 -15.79 5.72
N LEU A 175 10.87 -16.04 6.22
CA LEU A 175 11.65 -17.24 5.88
C LEU A 175 11.01 -18.53 6.41
N LEU A 176 10.39 -18.49 7.59
CA LEU A 176 9.66 -19.64 8.13
C LEU A 176 8.42 -19.93 7.28
N THR A 177 7.64 -18.92 6.92
CA THR A 177 6.46 -19.07 6.06
C THR A 177 6.84 -19.58 4.67
N TYR A 178 7.97 -19.12 4.11
CA TYR A 178 8.48 -19.63 2.83
C TYR A 178 8.84 -21.12 2.87
N LYS A 179 9.34 -21.63 3.99
CA LYS A 179 9.70 -23.06 4.12
C LYS A 179 8.51 -24.00 4.36
N ILE A 180 7.34 -23.46 4.70
CA ILE A 180 6.15 -24.25 5.07
C ILE A 180 5.23 -24.49 3.87
N HIS A 181 5.45 -23.77 2.75
CA HIS A 181 4.76 -23.95 1.47
C HIS A 181 5.74 -24.42 0.39
#